data_AF-A0A534SEV1-F1
#
_entry.id   AF-A0A534SEV1-F1
#
_cell.length_a   1.000
_cell.length_b   1.000
_cell.length_c   1.000
_cell.angle_alpha   90.00
_cell.angle_beta   90.00
_cell.angle_gamma   90.00
#
_symmetry.space_group_name_H-M   'P 1'
#
loop_
_entity.id
_entity.type
_entity.pdbx_description
1 polymer ?
#
loop_
_entity_poly.entity_id
_entity_poly.type
_entity_poly.pdbx_seq_one_letter_code
_entity_poly.pdbx_strand_id
1 'polypeptide(L)'
;MPSDPVFVFVALGLILLNAFFVAAEFAMVRVRATRITELARAGDWRAKAVAAAQRRLDAFLSATQLGVTLTSLGLGWIGEPAFQHLLEPVFAALGITSERVIENTSITVAFALITFLHIVLGELVPKSYTIRRTERVALWVALPIRVFQLVFAPALWLLGRTSAGTLRLLGVTAETSGDLAHSEEELRMLLAESHRVGVLSGQKRELLENVIDYTERTARHVMIPRADIAYLSLAQPLEENLAVITRTAHTRFPLASSDIDHVVGMVHVKDLFQRRSELRSSEDLAALKRTILFVPESRPLDALQR
;
A
#
# COMPACT_ATOMS: atom_id res chain seq x y z
N MET A 1 -8.19 -28.83 -46.58
CA MET A 1 -8.58 -28.52 -45.18
C MET A 1 -7.39 -28.90 -44.31
N PRO A 2 -7.07 -28.16 -43.23
CA PRO A 2 -5.95 -28.49 -42.37
C PRO A 2 -6.11 -29.94 -41.88
N SER A 3 -5.04 -30.72 -41.94
CA SER A 3 -5.05 -32.15 -41.62
C SER A 3 -5.52 -32.42 -40.18
N ASP A 4 -6.37 -33.43 -40.01
CA ASP A 4 -7.01 -33.92 -38.76
C ASP A 4 -6.21 -33.75 -37.45
N PRO A 5 -4.90 -34.08 -37.37
CA PRO A 5 -4.13 -33.91 -36.14
C PRO A 5 -3.91 -32.44 -35.74
N VAL A 6 -3.92 -31.51 -36.69
CA VAL A 6 -3.61 -30.09 -36.43
C VAL A 6 -4.61 -29.47 -35.48
N PHE A 7 -5.92 -29.72 -35.66
CA PHE A 7 -6.95 -29.16 -34.79
C PHE A 7 -6.86 -29.70 -33.36
N VAL A 8 -6.55 -30.98 -33.20
CA VAL A 8 -6.32 -31.60 -31.88
C VAL A 8 -5.08 -31.02 -31.21
N PHE A 9 -3.96 -30.84 -31.94
CA PHE A 9 -2.76 -30.21 -31.39
C PHE A 9 -3.00 -28.75 -30.99
N VAL A 10 -3.76 -28.00 -31.78
CA VAL A 10 -4.13 -26.61 -31.45
C VAL A 10 -5.04 -26.58 -30.22
N ALA A 11 -6.04 -27.46 -30.12
CA ALA A 11 -6.91 -27.55 -28.95
C ALA A 11 -6.12 -27.89 -27.67
N LEU A 12 -5.20 -28.86 -27.73
CA LEU A 12 -4.30 -29.19 -26.62
C LEU A 12 -3.39 -28.00 -26.26
N GLY A 13 -2.86 -27.31 -27.27
CA GLY A 13 -2.07 -26.09 -27.08
C GLY A 13 -2.86 -24.98 -26.37
N LEU A 14 -4.13 -24.79 -26.72
CA LEU A 14 -5.02 -23.83 -26.06
C LEU A 14 -5.33 -24.22 -24.62
N ILE A 15 -5.52 -25.51 -24.33
CA ILE A 15 -5.68 -26.01 -22.94
C ILE A 15 -4.43 -25.71 -22.10
N LEU A 16 -3.24 -25.97 -22.64
CA LEU A 16 -1.97 -25.68 -21.96
C LEU A 16 -1.76 -24.17 -21.77
N LEU A 17 -2.17 -23.37 -22.74
CA LEU A 17 -2.09 -21.91 -22.63
C LEU A 17 -3.07 -21.38 -21.58
N ASN A 18 -4.28 -21.95 -21.50
CA ASN A 18 -5.24 -21.64 -20.43
C ASN A 18 -4.66 -22.03 -19.06
N ALA A 19 -4.10 -23.23 -18.94
CA ALA A 19 -3.41 -23.70 -17.74
C ALA A 19 -2.30 -22.74 -17.30
N PHE A 20 -1.53 -22.20 -18.25
CA PHE A 20 -0.51 -21.20 -17.97
C PHE A 20 -1.10 -19.91 -17.38
N PHE A 21 -2.19 -19.37 -17.96
CA PHE A 21 -2.82 -18.15 -17.44
C PHE A 21 -3.46 -18.37 -16.07
N VAL A 22 -4.15 -19.49 -15.85
CA VAL A 22 -4.71 -19.86 -14.55
C VAL A 22 -3.60 -20.01 -13.52
N ALA A 23 -2.51 -20.71 -13.86
CA ALA A 23 -1.35 -20.82 -12.96
C ALA A 23 -0.74 -19.46 -12.63
N ALA A 24 -0.64 -18.56 -13.61
CA ALA A 24 -0.11 -17.22 -13.41
C ALA A 24 -0.98 -16.38 -12.45
N GLU A 25 -2.29 -16.39 -12.64
CA GLU A 25 -3.26 -15.69 -11.80
C GLU A 25 -3.17 -16.17 -10.34
N PHE A 26 -3.32 -17.48 -10.11
CA PHE A 26 -3.28 -18.04 -8.76
C PHE A 26 -1.92 -17.88 -8.09
N ALA A 27 -0.82 -17.91 -8.87
CA ALA A 27 0.51 -17.66 -8.33
C ALA A 27 0.62 -16.23 -7.81
N MET A 28 0.17 -15.24 -8.60
CA MET A 28 0.27 -13.84 -8.22
C MET A 28 -0.63 -13.49 -7.04
N VAL A 29 -1.85 -14.03 -6.97
CA VAL A 29 -2.78 -13.81 -5.86
C VAL A 29 -2.25 -14.42 -4.55
N ARG A 30 -1.61 -15.59 -4.60
CA ARG A 30 -1.19 -16.32 -3.39
C ARG A 30 0.24 -16.03 -2.95
N VAL A 31 1.07 -15.41 -3.78
CA VAL A 31 2.50 -15.22 -3.46
C VAL A 31 2.68 -14.15 -2.38
N ARG A 32 3.51 -14.44 -1.37
CA ARG A 32 3.76 -13.53 -0.25
C ARG A 32 4.72 -12.41 -0.67
N ALA A 33 4.29 -11.16 -0.52
CA ALA A 33 5.08 -9.98 -0.91
C ALA A 33 6.42 -9.86 -0.16
N THR A 34 6.44 -10.21 1.13
CA THR A 34 7.67 -10.22 1.96
C THR A 34 8.74 -11.13 1.36
N ARG A 35 8.35 -12.35 1.00
CA ARG A 35 9.26 -13.35 0.42
C ARG A 35 9.80 -12.94 -0.94
N ILE A 36 8.95 -12.36 -1.80
CA ILE A 36 9.40 -11.86 -3.10
C ILE A 36 10.35 -10.66 -2.93
N THR A 37 10.10 -9.80 -1.94
CA THR A 37 10.98 -8.67 -1.64
C THR A 37 12.35 -9.14 -1.14
N GLU A 38 12.41 -10.18 -0.31
CA GLU A 38 13.66 -10.82 0.10
C GLU A 38 14.47 -11.32 -1.10
N LEU A 39 13.83 -12.08 -2.00
CA LEU A 39 14.48 -12.62 -3.20
C LEU A 39 14.96 -11.52 -4.15
N ALA A 40 14.18 -10.45 -4.30
CA ALA A 40 14.55 -9.30 -5.11
C ALA A 40 15.77 -8.55 -4.54
N ARG A 41 15.86 -8.44 -3.20
CA ARG A 41 17.04 -7.90 -2.50
C ARG A 41 18.26 -8.81 -2.61
N ALA A 42 18.06 -10.13 -2.64
CA ALA A 42 19.09 -11.13 -2.89
C ALA A 42 19.59 -11.14 -4.36
N GLY A 43 19.04 -10.28 -5.23
CA GLY A 43 19.51 -10.10 -6.60
C GLY A 43 18.71 -10.86 -7.66
N ASP A 44 17.66 -11.60 -7.30
CA ASP A 44 16.84 -12.31 -8.28
C ASP A 44 16.02 -11.32 -9.13
N TRP A 45 16.33 -11.26 -10.43
CA TRP A 45 15.65 -10.36 -11.37
C TRP A 45 14.20 -10.78 -11.65
N ARG A 46 13.86 -12.07 -11.53
CA ARG A 46 12.48 -12.56 -11.67
C ARG A 46 11.66 -12.11 -10.48
N ALA A 47 12.25 -12.12 -9.28
CA ALA A 47 11.59 -11.60 -8.09
C ALA A 47 11.32 -10.09 -8.20
N LYS A 48 12.21 -9.32 -8.82
CA LYS A 48 11.95 -7.90 -9.15
C LYS A 48 10.76 -7.75 -10.12
N ALA A 49 10.63 -8.63 -11.11
CA ALA A 49 9.49 -8.62 -12.03
C ALA A 49 8.17 -8.97 -11.32
N VAL A 50 8.17 -9.99 -10.44
CA VAL A 50 7.00 -10.33 -9.61
C VAL A 50 6.63 -9.17 -8.69
N ALA A 51 7.60 -8.53 -8.02
CA ALA A 51 7.35 -7.37 -7.16
C ALA A 51 6.73 -6.20 -7.93
N ALA A 52 7.20 -5.95 -9.16
CA ALA A 52 6.60 -4.93 -10.02
C ALA A 52 5.17 -5.29 -10.44
N ALA A 53 4.89 -6.57 -10.71
CA ALA A 53 3.55 -7.05 -11.03
C ALA A 53 2.59 -6.96 -9.82
N GLN A 54 3.05 -7.26 -8.60
CA GLN A 54 2.24 -7.12 -7.39
C GLN A 54 1.79 -5.68 -7.13
N ARG A 55 2.61 -4.67 -7.48
CA ARG A 55 2.23 -3.25 -7.36
C ARG A 55 1.11 -2.83 -8.31
N ARG A 56 0.87 -3.62 -9.37
CA ARG A 56 -0.19 -3.38 -10.36
C ARG A 56 -1.01 -4.66 -10.54
N LEU A 57 -1.46 -5.22 -9.42
CA LEU A 57 -2.15 -6.51 -9.39
C LEU A 57 -3.37 -6.51 -10.31
N ASP A 58 -4.18 -5.44 -10.30
CA ASP A 58 -5.38 -5.35 -11.15
C ASP A 58 -5.06 -5.46 -12.65
N ALA A 59 -3.98 -4.81 -13.09
CA ALA A 59 -3.53 -4.89 -14.48
C ALA A 59 -2.97 -6.28 -14.82
N PHE A 60 -2.36 -6.97 -13.86
CA PHE A 60 -1.91 -8.35 -14.01
C PHE A 60 -3.09 -9.31 -14.12
N LEU A 61 -4.07 -9.20 -13.21
CA LEU A 61 -5.29 -10.01 -13.19
C LEU A 61 -6.12 -9.79 -14.46
N SER A 62 -6.27 -8.55 -14.91
CA SER A 62 -6.96 -8.24 -16.16
C SER A 62 -6.30 -8.91 -17.37
N ALA A 63 -4.96 -8.96 -17.39
CA ALA A 63 -4.21 -9.60 -18.46
C ALA A 63 -4.35 -11.12 -18.44
N THR A 64 -4.25 -11.76 -17.27
CA THR A 64 -4.46 -13.20 -17.15
C THR A 64 -5.89 -13.59 -17.49
N GLN A 65 -6.88 -12.79 -17.07
CA GLN A 65 -8.29 -13.03 -17.38
C GLN A 65 -8.59 -12.90 -18.88
N LEU A 66 -8.01 -11.89 -19.55
CA LEU A 66 -8.07 -11.79 -21.01
C LEU A 66 -7.48 -13.04 -21.68
N GLY A 67 -6.32 -13.50 -21.19
CA GLY A 67 -5.68 -14.73 -21.66
C GLY A 67 -6.59 -15.96 -21.54
N VAL A 68 -7.13 -16.23 -20.34
CA VAL A 68 -8.08 -17.32 -20.06
C VAL A 68 -9.31 -17.24 -20.97
N THR A 69 -9.82 -16.02 -21.20
CA THR A 69 -11.01 -15.79 -22.02
C THR A 69 -10.72 -16.11 -23.48
N LEU A 70 -9.61 -15.62 -24.03
CA LEU A 70 -9.20 -15.88 -25.41
C LEU A 70 -8.92 -17.37 -25.65
N THR A 71 -8.29 -18.06 -24.70
CA THR A 71 -8.05 -19.50 -24.81
C THR A 71 -9.33 -20.31 -24.72
N SER A 72 -10.24 -19.95 -23.80
CA SER A 72 -11.54 -20.61 -23.67
C SER A 72 -12.41 -20.43 -24.92
N LEU A 73 -12.49 -19.21 -25.45
CA LEU A 73 -13.22 -18.91 -26.69
C LEU A 73 -12.61 -19.61 -27.90
N GLY A 74 -11.28 -19.59 -28.02
CA GLY A 74 -10.56 -20.31 -29.08
C GLY A 74 -10.81 -21.82 -29.02
N LEU A 75 -10.85 -22.39 -27.82
CA LEU A 75 -11.13 -23.81 -27.62
C LEU A 75 -12.59 -24.14 -27.98
N GLY A 76 -13.54 -23.24 -27.69
CA GLY A 76 -14.93 -23.38 -28.13
C GLY A 76 -15.06 -23.36 -29.66
N TRP A 77 -14.33 -22.48 -30.35
CA TRP A 77 -14.36 -22.38 -31.82
C TRP A 77 -13.71 -23.60 -32.49
N ILE A 78 -12.57 -24.06 -31.97
CA ILE A 78 -11.80 -25.17 -32.55
C ILE A 78 -12.32 -26.54 -32.09
N GLY A 79 -13.07 -26.58 -30.99
CA GLY A 79 -13.45 -27.81 -30.32
C GLY A 79 -14.37 -28.71 -31.15
N GLU A 80 -15.33 -28.12 -31.86
CA GLU A 80 -16.27 -28.84 -32.71
C GLU A 80 -15.56 -29.58 -33.88
N PRO A 81 -14.77 -28.91 -34.75
CA PRO A 81 -14.06 -29.60 -35.82
C PRO A 81 -12.96 -30.54 -35.31
N ALA A 82 -12.29 -30.23 -34.19
CA ALA A 82 -11.21 -31.08 -33.68
C ALA A 82 -11.67 -32.49 -33.25
N PHE A 83 -12.92 -32.63 -32.80
CA PHE A 83 -13.40 -33.87 -32.18
C PHE A 83 -14.48 -34.61 -32.96
N GLN A 84 -15.18 -33.96 -33.91
CA GLN A 84 -15.96 -34.70 -34.92
C GLN A 84 -15.07 -35.76 -35.59
N HIS A 85 -13.87 -35.37 -36.01
CA HIS A 85 -12.91 -36.27 -36.65
C HIS A 85 -12.33 -37.36 -35.74
N LEU A 86 -12.28 -37.14 -34.42
CA LEU A 86 -11.81 -38.16 -33.47
C LEU A 86 -12.86 -39.24 -33.22
N LEU A 87 -14.16 -38.89 -33.31
CA LEU A 87 -15.26 -39.78 -32.99
C LEU A 87 -15.82 -40.52 -34.21
N GLU A 88 -15.65 -39.98 -35.43
CA GLU A 88 -15.97 -40.65 -36.71
C GLU A 88 -15.52 -42.13 -36.79
N PRO A 89 -14.26 -42.50 -36.52
CA PRO A 89 -13.82 -43.90 -36.59
C PRO A 89 -14.45 -44.78 -35.52
N VAL A 90 -14.84 -44.22 -34.37
CA VAL A 90 -15.51 -44.94 -33.28
C VAL A 90 -16.97 -45.23 -33.66
N PHE A 91 -17.67 -44.26 -34.26
CA PHE A 91 -19.04 -44.46 -34.75
C PHE A 91 -19.08 -45.43 -35.94
N ALA A 92 -18.09 -45.36 -36.84
CA ALA A 92 -17.94 -46.32 -37.93
C ALA A 92 -17.73 -47.76 -37.40
N ALA A 93 -16.93 -47.95 -36.35
CA ALA A 93 -16.72 -49.24 -35.71
C ALA A 93 -17.97 -49.79 -34.99
N LEU A 94 -18.87 -48.92 -34.54
CA LEU A 94 -20.14 -49.27 -33.88
C LEU A 94 -21.29 -49.53 -34.87
N GLY A 95 -21.07 -49.40 -36.19
CA GLY A 95 -22.08 -49.68 -37.21
C GLY A 95 -23.22 -48.65 -37.29
N ILE A 96 -23.03 -47.47 -36.70
CA ILE A 96 -24.04 -46.40 -36.70
C ILE A 96 -23.91 -45.63 -38.02
N THR A 97 -24.94 -45.69 -38.86
CA THR A 97 -24.93 -45.10 -40.22
C THR A 97 -25.87 -43.91 -40.39
N SER A 98 -26.66 -43.57 -39.37
CA SER A 98 -27.56 -42.41 -39.41
C SER A 98 -26.77 -41.11 -39.21
N GLU A 99 -26.59 -40.35 -40.30
CA GLU A 99 -25.80 -39.11 -40.36
C GLU A 99 -26.20 -38.10 -39.27
N ARG A 100 -27.50 -37.91 -39.04
CA ARG A 100 -28.03 -37.00 -38.01
C ARG A 100 -27.73 -37.46 -36.57
N VAL A 101 -27.67 -38.77 -36.34
CA VAL A 101 -27.32 -39.32 -35.01
C VAL A 101 -25.82 -39.19 -34.78
N ILE A 102 -25.01 -39.49 -35.80
CA ILE A 102 -23.56 -39.34 -35.74
C ILE A 102 -23.19 -37.89 -35.47
N GLU A 103 -23.76 -36.92 -36.19
CA GLU A 103 -23.46 -35.50 -36.03
C GLU A 103 -23.81 -34.99 -34.61
N ASN A 104 -25.04 -35.20 -34.15
CA ASN A 104 -25.49 -34.73 -32.85
C ASN A 104 -24.76 -35.40 -31.68
N THR A 105 -24.54 -36.72 -31.76
CA THR A 105 -23.80 -37.46 -30.72
C THR A 105 -22.32 -37.09 -30.74
N SER A 106 -21.71 -36.89 -31.92
CA SER A 106 -20.32 -36.42 -32.03
C SER A 106 -20.14 -35.06 -31.37
N ILE A 107 -20.99 -34.09 -31.69
CA ILE A 107 -20.93 -32.74 -31.11
C ILE A 107 -21.09 -32.80 -29.58
N THR A 108 -22.07 -33.56 -29.09
CA THR A 108 -22.34 -33.69 -27.66
C THR A 108 -21.16 -34.31 -26.91
N VAL A 109 -20.63 -35.43 -27.41
CA VAL A 109 -19.50 -36.14 -26.78
C VAL A 109 -18.21 -35.32 -26.89
N ALA A 110 -17.95 -34.70 -28.04
CA ALA A 110 -16.84 -33.79 -28.26
C ALA A 110 -16.85 -32.65 -27.25
N PHE A 111 -17.98 -31.94 -27.16
CA PHE A 111 -18.13 -30.80 -26.25
C PHE A 111 -17.96 -31.23 -24.79
N ALA A 112 -18.55 -32.35 -24.38
CA ALA A 112 -18.39 -32.89 -23.03
C ALA A 112 -16.93 -33.24 -22.72
N LEU A 113 -16.24 -33.90 -23.65
CA LEU A 113 -14.83 -34.30 -23.48
C LEU A 113 -13.90 -33.08 -23.42
N ILE A 114 -14.09 -32.10 -24.30
CA ILE A 114 -13.34 -30.84 -24.30
C ILE A 114 -13.57 -30.08 -23.01
N THR A 115 -14.83 -29.95 -22.59
CA THR A 115 -15.19 -29.27 -21.35
C THR A 115 -14.52 -29.95 -20.15
N PHE A 116 -14.55 -31.29 -20.10
CA PHE A 116 -13.88 -32.06 -19.07
C PHE A 116 -12.36 -31.83 -19.08
N LEU A 117 -11.71 -31.96 -20.23
CA LEU A 117 -10.26 -31.75 -20.36
C LEU A 117 -9.87 -30.31 -20.03
N HIS A 118 -10.65 -29.32 -20.48
CA HIS A 118 -10.44 -27.92 -20.18
C HIS A 118 -10.54 -27.62 -18.68
N ILE A 119 -11.61 -28.07 -18.02
CA ILE A 119 -11.78 -27.85 -16.59
C ILE A 119 -10.68 -28.57 -15.80
N VAL A 120 -10.40 -29.84 -16.11
CA VAL A 120 -9.44 -30.62 -15.34
C VAL A 120 -8.00 -30.15 -15.59
N LEU A 121 -7.56 -30.14 -16.86
CA LEU A 121 -6.17 -29.86 -17.23
C LEU A 121 -5.90 -28.36 -17.39
N GLY A 122 -6.87 -27.59 -17.85
CA GLY A 122 -6.78 -26.16 -18.06
C GLY A 122 -6.99 -25.34 -16.79
N GLU A 123 -7.72 -25.84 -15.79
CA GLU A 123 -8.07 -25.06 -14.60
C GLU A 123 -7.73 -25.73 -13.26
N LEU A 124 -8.28 -26.90 -12.97
CA LEU A 124 -8.19 -27.53 -11.65
C LEU A 124 -6.78 -28.02 -11.30
N VAL A 125 -6.11 -28.71 -12.24
CA VAL A 125 -4.74 -29.22 -12.06
C VAL A 125 -3.75 -28.06 -11.92
N PRO A 126 -3.71 -27.06 -12.82
CA PRO A 126 -2.80 -25.92 -12.70
C PRO A 126 -3.01 -25.11 -11.42
N LYS A 127 -4.26 -24.89 -11.03
CA LYS A 127 -4.62 -24.23 -9.77
C LYS A 127 -4.09 -25.00 -8.56
N SER A 128 -4.37 -26.30 -8.49
CA SER A 128 -3.91 -27.17 -7.40
C SER A 128 -2.39 -27.28 -7.32
N TYR A 129 -1.72 -27.36 -8.46
CA TYR A 129 -0.26 -27.36 -8.55
C TYR A 129 0.34 -26.05 -8.06
N THR A 130 -0.21 -24.92 -8.53
CA THR A 130 0.26 -23.57 -8.20
C THR A 130 0.14 -23.27 -6.73
N ILE A 131 -0.97 -23.65 -6.09
CA ILE A 131 -1.20 -23.48 -4.65
C ILE A 131 -0.10 -24.11 -3.80
N ARG A 132 0.51 -25.21 -4.26
CA ARG A 132 1.59 -25.93 -3.58
C ARG A 132 2.98 -25.38 -3.92
N ARG A 133 3.13 -24.66 -5.05
CA ARG A 133 4.43 -24.18 -5.57
C ARG A 133 4.38 -22.71 -5.99
N THR A 134 3.67 -21.89 -5.23
CA THR A 134 3.30 -20.52 -5.57
C THR A 134 4.50 -19.65 -5.96
N GLU A 135 5.55 -19.63 -5.13
CA GLU A 135 6.74 -18.79 -5.36
C GLU A 135 7.42 -19.14 -6.68
N ARG A 136 7.67 -20.45 -6.91
CA ARG A 136 8.32 -20.92 -8.13
C ARG A 136 7.48 -20.57 -9.35
N VAL A 137 6.18 -20.85 -9.34
CA VAL A 137 5.29 -20.52 -10.47
C VAL A 137 5.29 -19.02 -10.73
N ALA A 138 5.17 -18.18 -9.69
CA ALA A 138 5.18 -16.72 -9.82
C ALA A 138 6.46 -16.20 -10.52
N LEU A 139 7.63 -16.70 -10.14
CA LEU A 139 8.90 -16.29 -10.75
C LEU A 139 9.00 -16.68 -12.23
N TRP A 140 8.43 -17.82 -12.62
CA TRP A 140 8.47 -18.30 -14.01
C TRP A 140 7.45 -17.60 -14.90
N VAL A 141 6.25 -17.29 -14.39
CA VAL A 141 5.16 -16.68 -15.18
C VAL A 141 5.25 -15.15 -15.28
N ALA A 142 5.98 -14.48 -14.39
CA ALA A 142 6.04 -13.02 -14.35
C ALA A 142 6.53 -12.37 -15.66
N LEU A 143 7.58 -12.92 -16.27
CA LEU A 143 8.13 -12.35 -17.50
C LEU A 143 7.23 -12.60 -18.71
N PRO A 144 6.75 -13.83 -18.98
CA PRO A 144 5.84 -14.07 -20.11
C PRO A 144 4.54 -13.26 -20.01
N ILE A 145 3.96 -13.10 -18.81
CA ILE A 145 2.77 -12.25 -18.64
C ILE A 145 3.09 -10.78 -18.91
N ARG A 146 4.27 -10.28 -18.53
CA ARG A 146 4.68 -8.91 -18.85
C ARG A 146 4.76 -8.68 -20.37
N VAL A 147 5.25 -9.66 -21.12
CA VAL A 147 5.27 -9.59 -22.59
C VAL A 147 3.84 -9.60 -23.14
N PHE A 148 2.98 -10.49 -22.62
CA PHE A 148 1.57 -10.53 -22.99
C PHE A 148 0.87 -9.18 -22.73
N GLN A 149 1.09 -8.58 -21.56
CA GLN A 149 0.57 -7.26 -21.22
C GLN A 149 1.02 -6.16 -22.19
N LEU A 150 2.26 -6.22 -22.67
CA LEU A 150 2.77 -5.24 -23.63
C LEU A 150 2.09 -5.40 -25.00
N VAL A 151 1.96 -6.65 -25.48
CA VAL A 151 1.33 -6.96 -26.77
C VAL A 151 -0.15 -6.60 -26.76
N PHE A 152 -0.85 -6.92 -25.67
CA PHE A 152 -2.29 -6.66 -25.50
C PHE A 152 -2.58 -5.34 -24.79
N ALA A 153 -1.59 -4.45 -24.65
CA ALA A 153 -1.76 -3.17 -23.96
C ALA A 153 -2.94 -2.33 -24.50
N PRO A 154 -3.18 -2.23 -25.83
CA PRO A 154 -4.33 -1.49 -26.35
C PRO A 154 -5.68 -2.11 -25.94
N ALA A 155 -5.77 -3.44 -25.97
CA ALA A 155 -6.98 -4.15 -25.57
C ALA A 155 -7.23 -3.99 -24.06
N LEU A 156 -6.19 -4.18 -23.23
CA LEU A 156 -6.29 -4.01 -21.78
C LEU A 156 -6.63 -2.56 -21.39
N TRP A 157 -6.11 -1.58 -22.10
CA TRP A 157 -6.47 -0.17 -21.91
C TRP A 157 -7.95 0.08 -22.20
N LEU A 158 -8.47 -0.47 -23.30
CA LEU A 158 -9.87 -0.35 -23.67
C LEU A 158 -10.77 -1.00 -22.61
N LEU A 159 -10.47 -2.24 -22.20
CA LEU A 159 -11.19 -2.94 -21.13
C LEU A 159 -11.14 -2.18 -19.81
N GLY A 160 -9.99 -1.63 -19.44
CA GLY A 160 -9.85 -0.85 -18.20
C GLY A 160 -10.68 0.44 -18.24
N ARG A 161 -10.72 1.13 -19.39
CA ARG A 161 -11.52 2.34 -19.57
C ARG A 161 -13.02 2.05 -19.55
N THR A 162 -13.47 0.97 -20.19
CA THR A 162 -14.88 0.59 -20.16
C THR A 162 -15.29 0.14 -18.76
N SER A 163 -14.48 -0.67 -18.08
CA SER A 163 -14.72 -1.08 -16.68
C SER A 163 -14.83 0.12 -15.75
N ALA A 164 -13.87 1.06 -15.81
CA ALA A 164 -13.92 2.29 -15.02
C ALA A 164 -15.14 3.17 -15.35
N GLY A 165 -15.54 3.23 -16.62
CA GLY A 165 -16.76 3.91 -17.05
C GLY A 165 -18.02 3.27 -16.46
N THR A 166 -18.13 1.94 -16.52
CA THR A 166 -19.24 1.18 -15.95
C THR A 166 -19.30 1.33 -14.42
N LEU A 167 -18.16 1.27 -13.73
CA LEU A 167 -18.10 1.48 -12.28
C LEU A 167 -18.56 2.89 -11.89
N ARG A 168 -18.18 3.92 -12.65
CA ARG A 168 -18.68 5.29 -12.44
C ARG A 168 -20.19 5.39 -12.63
N LEU A 169 -20.77 4.69 -13.62
CA LEU A 169 -22.22 4.64 -13.81
C LEU A 169 -22.94 3.96 -12.65
N LEU A 170 -22.30 2.99 -12.00
CA LEU A 170 -22.81 2.30 -10.80
C LEU A 170 -22.52 3.07 -9.50
N GLY A 171 -21.92 4.26 -9.55
CA GLY A 171 -21.58 5.07 -8.38
C GLY A 171 -20.32 4.61 -7.63
N VAL A 172 -19.54 3.69 -8.20
CA VAL A 172 -18.27 3.23 -7.63
C VAL A 172 -17.14 4.07 -8.23
N THR A 173 -16.69 5.09 -7.49
CA THR A 173 -15.48 5.85 -7.85
C THR A 173 -14.25 5.07 -7.43
N ALA A 174 -13.36 4.77 -8.38
CA ALA A 174 -12.05 4.22 -8.08
C ALA A 174 -11.28 5.23 -7.21
N GLU A 175 -11.07 4.90 -5.94
CA GLU A 175 -10.10 5.59 -5.09
C GLU A 175 -8.75 5.48 -5.78
N THR A 176 -8.25 6.62 -6.24
CA THR A 176 -7.01 6.68 -6.99
C THR A 176 -5.90 6.29 -6.03
N SER A 177 -5.22 5.16 -6.27
CA SER A 177 -4.08 4.65 -5.51
C SER A 177 -2.82 5.54 -5.57
N GLY A 178 -2.99 6.84 -5.78
CA GLY A 178 -1.98 7.89 -5.74
C GLY A 178 -2.11 8.82 -4.53
N ASP A 179 -3.14 8.66 -3.69
CA ASP A 179 -3.38 9.51 -2.51
C ASP A 179 -2.95 8.86 -1.19
N LEU A 180 -2.05 7.88 -1.23
CA LEU A 180 -1.35 7.36 -0.04
C LEU A 180 -0.31 8.37 0.50
N ALA A 181 -0.72 9.63 0.69
CA ALA A 181 -0.42 10.26 1.96
C ALA A 181 -1.21 9.43 2.99
N HIS A 182 -0.56 8.38 3.50
CA HIS A 182 -1.17 7.42 4.44
C HIS A 182 -2.02 8.19 5.44
N SER A 183 -3.31 7.88 5.51
CA SER A 183 -4.14 8.41 6.56
C SER A 183 -3.44 8.13 7.89
N GLU A 184 -3.42 9.09 8.79
CA GLU A 184 -2.73 9.00 10.07
C GLU A 184 -3.10 7.71 10.82
N GLU A 185 -4.39 7.33 10.77
CA GLU A 185 -4.93 6.06 11.23
C GLU A 185 -4.23 4.83 10.63
N GLU A 186 -3.92 4.84 9.33
CA GLU A 186 -3.25 3.72 8.66
C GLU A 186 -1.80 3.60 9.13
N LEU A 187 -1.09 4.72 9.29
CA LEU A 187 0.26 4.73 9.89
C LEU A 187 0.23 4.20 11.32
N ARG A 188 -0.74 4.62 12.14
CA ARG A 188 -0.92 4.10 13.51
C ARG A 188 -1.21 2.59 13.52
N MET A 189 -2.06 2.10 12.62
CA MET A 189 -2.33 0.66 12.48
C MET A 189 -1.08 -0.14 12.09
N LEU A 190 -0.26 0.38 11.17
CA LEU A 190 0.99 -0.28 10.75
C LEU A 190 2.03 -0.32 11.88
N LEU A 191 2.14 0.75 12.69
CA LEU A 191 3.02 0.78 13.86
C LEU A 191 2.57 -0.21 14.94
N ALA A 192 1.27 -0.31 15.19
CA ALA A 192 0.70 -1.29 16.12
C ALA A 192 0.98 -2.74 15.68
N GLU A 193 0.78 -3.05 14.40
CA GLU A 193 1.05 -4.39 13.85
C GLU A 193 2.56 -4.72 13.89
N SER A 194 3.43 -3.76 13.58
CA SER A 194 4.89 -3.93 13.64
C SER A 194 5.39 -4.21 15.05
N HIS A 195 4.75 -3.64 16.08
CA HIS A 195 5.02 -3.97 17.48
C HIS A 195 4.53 -5.38 17.83
N ARG A 196 3.32 -5.76 17.40
CA ARG A 196 2.73 -7.08 17.66
C ARG A 196 3.56 -8.22 17.08
N VAL A 197 4.14 -8.02 15.90
CA VAL A 197 5.02 -9.00 15.22
C VAL A 197 6.46 -8.96 15.76
N GLY A 198 6.77 -8.10 16.74
CA GLY A 198 8.06 -8.04 17.43
C GLY A 198 9.17 -7.33 16.67
N VAL A 199 8.84 -6.65 15.56
CA VAL A 199 9.80 -5.90 14.72
C VAL A 199 10.17 -4.56 15.37
N LEU A 200 9.24 -3.98 16.15
CA LEU A 200 9.39 -2.69 16.81
C LEU A 200 9.26 -2.82 18.33
N SER A 201 10.19 -2.26 19.09
CA SER A 201 10.09 -2.18 20.56
C SER A 201 9.06 -1.14 21.00
N GLY A 202 8.48 -1.30 22.19
CA GLY A 202 7.44 -0.39 22.71
C GLY A 202 7.90 1.08 22.77
N GLN A 203 9.13 1.32 23.21
CA GLN A 203 9.73 2.67 23.27
C GLN A 203 9.88 3.31 21.88
N LYS A 204 10.20 2.52 20.85
CA LYS A 204 10.30 3.03 19.47
C LYS A 204 8.94 3.34 18.87
N ARG A 205 7.90 2.57 19.25
CA ARG A 205 6.51 2.85 18.87
C ARG A 205 6.05 4.18 19.43
N GLU A 206 6.22 4.37 20.73
CA GLU A 206 5.84 5.61 21.42
C GLU A 206 6.55 6.83 20.84
N LEU A 207 7.84 6.72 20.52
CA LEU A 207 8.57 7.78 19.84
C LEU A 207 7.97 8.13 18.47
N LEU A 208 7.62 7.13 17.66
CA LEU A 208 7.06 7.33 16.33
C LEU A 208 5.63 7.91 16.38
N GLU A 209 4.82 7.46 17.34
CA GLU A 209 3.49 8.03 17.61
C GLU A 209 3.61 9.51 18.02
N ASN A 210 4.53 9.84 18.93
CA ASN A 210 4.79 11.22 19.33
C ASN A 210 5.29 12.11 18.20
N VAL A 211 6.02 11.57 17.22
CA VAL A 211 6.47 12.34 16.04
C VAL A 211 5.31 12.68 15.12
N ILE A 212 4.35 11.76 14.95
CA ILE A 212 3.13 12.01 14.18
C ILE A 212 2.31 13.11 14.88
N ASP A 213 2.03 12.93 16.17
CA ASP A 213 1.28 13.92 16.99
C ASP A 213 1.99 15.28 17.03
N TYR A 214 3.32 15.33 16.98
CA TYR A 214 4.09 16.57 17.00
C TYR A 214 3.79 17.47 15.79
N THR A 215 3.53 16.89 14.62
CA THR A 215 3.25 17.65 13.39
C THR A 215 1.92 18.40 13.44
N GLU A 216 0.98 17.94 14.26
CA GLU A 216 -0.34 18.56 14.42
C GLU A 216 -0.42 19.50 15.63
N ARG A 217 0.59 19.50 16.50
CA ARG A 217 0.61 20.37 17.67
C ARG A 217 1.00 21.80 17.33
N THR A 218 0.44 22.72 18.10
CA THR A 218 0.66 24.17 18.01
C THR A 218 1.22 24.66 19.34
N ALA A 219 1.71 25.90 19.37
CA ALA A 219 2.19 26.54 20.59
C ALA A 219 1.17 26.43 21.74
N ARG A 220 -0.13 26.56 21.44
CA ARG A 220 -1.23 26.40 22.41
C ARG A 220 -1.20 25.07 23.16
N HIS A 221 -0.84 23.98 22.49
CA HIS A 221 -0.86 22.64 23.07
C HIS A 221 0.28 22.37 24.06
N VAL A 222 1.31 23.23 24.10
CA VAL A 222 2.50 23.03 24.95
C VAL A 222 2.86 24.24 25.80
N MET A 223 2.18 25.38 25.63
CA MET A 223 2.42 26.57 26.43
C MET A 223 1.93 26.39 27.87
N ILE A 224 2.57 27.10 28.80
CA ILE A 224 2.09 27.23 30.18
C ILE A 224 0.93 28.24 30.18
N PRO A 225 -0.25 27.90 30.72
CA PRO A 225 -1.37 28.84 30.84
C PRO A 225 -0.94 30.11 31.58
N ARG A 226 -1.45 31.26 31.14
CA ARG A 226 -1.01 32.58 31.64
C ARG A 226 -1.09 32.72 33.16
N ALA A 227 -2.11 32.14 33.78
CA ALA A 227 -2.33 32.18 35.22
C ALA A 227 -1.24 31.42 36.02
N ASP A 228 -0.59 30.45 35.38
CA ASP A 228 0.40 29.57 36.00
C ASP A 228 1.84 30.04 35.70
N ILE A 229 2.02 31.15 34.98
CA ILE A 229 3.35 31.68 34.65
C ILE A 229 3.97 32.33 35.89
N ALA A 230 5.11 31.82 36.33
CA ALA A 230 5.99 32.53 37.25
C ALA A 230 6.77 33.61 36.50
N TYR A 231 6.61 34.87 36.89
CA TYR A 231 7.28 36.02 36.29
C TYR A 231 7.88 36.93 37.37
N LEU A 232 8.80 37.82 36.95
CA LEU A 232 9.36 38.87 37.79
C LEU A 232 8.71 40.20 37.42
N SER A 233 8.43 41.04 38.40
CA SER A 233 7.78 42.34 38.19
C SER A 233 8.69 43.48 38.65
N LEU A 234 8.85 44.51 37.80
CA LEU A 234 9.58 45.73 38.17
C LEU A 234 8.83 46.53 39.26
N ALA A 235 7.51 46.34 39.37
CA ALA A 235 6.68 46.95 40.42
C ALA A 235 6.79 46.24 41.78
N GLN A 236 7.34 45.02 41.83
CA GLN A 236 7.55 44.29 43.08
C GLN A 236 8.94 44.55 43.65
N PRO A 237 9.14 44.53 44.98
CA PRO A 237 10.47 44.59 45.59
C PRO A 237 11.39 43.46 45.12
N LEU A 238 12.69 43.75 45.07
CA LEU A 238 13.69 42.78 44.63
C LEU A 238 13.64 41.48 45.45
N GLU A 239 13.43 41.59 46.77
CA GLU A 239 13.31 40.44 47.68
C GLU A 239 12.18 39.48 47.26
N GLU A 240 11.02 40.01 46.87
CA GLU A 240 9.89 39.21 46.41
C GLU A 240 10.21 38.51 45.09
N ASN A 241 10.83 39.22 44.14
CA ASN A 241 11.30 38.65 42.89
C ASN A 241 12.32 37.51 43.12
N LEU A 242 13.26 37.67 44.06
CA LEU A 242 14.22 36.62 44.42
C LEU A 242 13.56 35.42 45.10
N ALA A 243 12.51 35.66 45.89
CA ALA A 243 11.71 34.59 46.50
C ALA A 243 10.97 33.76 45.43
N VAL A 244 10.43 34.40 44.38
CA VAL A 244 9.81 33.72 43.23
C VAL A 244 10.80 32.78 42.55
N ILE A 245 12.03 33.25 42.30
CA ILE A 245 13.09 32.45 41.67
C ILE A 245 13.42 31.22 42.53
N THR A 246 13.61 31.43 43.82
CA THR A 246 14.00 30.37 44.77
C THR A 246 12.90 29.33 44.93
N ARG A 247 11.63 29.74 44.91
CA ARG A 247 10.48 28.85 45.08
C ARG A 247 10.20 27.97 43.85
N THR A 248 10.40 28.50 42.65
CA THR A 248 9.97 27.84 41.40
C THR A 248 11.08 27.07 40.69
N ALA A 249 12.35 27.35 41.01
CA ALA A 249 13.53 26.68 40.46
C ALA A 249 13.61 26.67 38.91
N HIS A 250 12.93 27.61 38.23
CA HIS A 250 13.05 27.79 36.79
C HIS A 250 14.35 28.53 36.43
N THR A 251 14.79 28.39 35.17
CA THR A 251 16.03 29.03 34.69
C THR A 251 15.78 30.38 34.02
N ARG A 252 14.57 30.60 33.50
CA ARG A 252 14.18 31.79 32.73
C ARG A 252 12.84 32.30 33.24
N PHE A 253 12.77 33.60 33.47
CA PHE A 253 11.55 34.25 33.94
C PHE A 253 11.21 35.42 33.02
N PRO A 254 9.96 35.53 32.54
CA PRO A 254 9.47 36.76 31.94
C PRO A 254 9.65 37.92 32.93
N LEU A 255 10.15 39.05 32.44
CA LEU A 255 10.24 40.29 33.21
C LEU A 255 9.10 41.20 32.73
N ALA A 256 8.24 41.58 33.66
CA ALA A 256 7.07 42.40 33.41
C ALA A 256 7.20 43.75 34.11
N SER A 257 6.52 44.77 33.57
CA SER A 257 6.44 46.09 34.17
C SER A 257 5.69 46.03 35.51
N SER A 258 4.45 45.55 35.45
CA SER A 258 3.52 45.49 36.58
C SER A 258 2.84 44.13 36.64
N ASP A 259 2.26 43.70 35.52
CA ASP A 259 1.55 42.44 35.36
C ASP A 259 2.15 41.62 34.20
N ILE A 260 1.74 40.35 34.11
CA ILE A 260 2.13 39.44 33.01
C ILE A 260 1.61 39.90 31.63
N ASP A 261 0.77 40.93 31.59
CA ASP A 261 0.23 41.50 30.35
C ASP A 261 1.24 42.42 29.67
N HIS A 262 2.10 43.05 30.47
CA HIS A 262 3.11 43.99 30.02
C HIS A 262 4.52 43.42 30.22
N VAL A 263 4.83 42.34 29.48
CA VAL A 263 6.17 41.73 29.47
C VAL A 263 7.15 42.62 28.71
N VAL A 264 8.17 43.10 29.41
CA VAL A 264 9.22 43.96 28.86
C VAL A 264 10.45 43.19 28.35
N GLY A 265 10.63 41.93 28.81
CA GLY A 265 11.69 41.02 28.37
C GLY A 265 11.76 39.73 29.18
N MET A 266 12.94 39.12 29.28
CA MET A 266 13.20 37.90 30.04
C MET A 266 14.50 38.01 30.83
N VAL A 267 14.53 37.50 32.06
CA VAL A 267 15.72 37.42 32.90
C VAL A 267 16.15 35.96 33.04
N HIS A 268 17.43 35.71 32.79
CA HIS A 268 18.04 34.41 32.98
C HIS A 268 18.70 34.34 34.36
N VAL A 269 18.40 33.30 35.14
CA VAL A 269 18.89 33.17 36.53
C VAL A 269 20.42 33.24 36.62
N LYS A 270 21.13 32.68 35.64
CA LYS A 270 22.60 32.77 35.54
C LYS A 270 23.13 34.22 35.55
N ASP A 271 22.46 35.16 34.87
CA ASP A 271 22.90 36.56 34.81
C ASP A 271 22.67 37.25 36.15
N LEU A 272 21.56 36.91 36.80
CA LEU A 272 21.20 37.37 38.13
C LEU A 272 22.23 36.86 39.17
N PHE A 273 22.67 35.60 39.08
CA PHE A 273 23.72 35.07 39.95
C PHE A 273 25.08 35.76 39.73
N GLN A 274 25.44 36.06 38.49
CA GLN A 274 26.73 36.71 38.17
C GLN A 274 26.82 38.13 38.72
N ARG A 275 25.70 38.88 38.71
CA ARG A 275 25.66 40.28 39.18
C ARG A 275 24.94 40.45 40.52
N ARG A 276 24.81 39.37 41.31
CA ARG A 276 24.05 39.37 42.57
C ARG A 276 24.47 40.47 43.56
N SER A 277 25.76 40.82 43.59
CA SER A 277 26.32 41.83 44.48
C SER A 277 26.01 43.27 44.05
N GLU A 278 25.60 43.46 42.80
CA GLU A 278 25.29 44.75 42.18
C GLU A 278 23.78 45.05 42.23
N LEU A 279 22.93 44.05 42.48
CA LEU A 279 21.48 44.21 42.57
C LEU A 279 21.09 44.91 43.88
N ARG A 280 20.51 46.10 43.77
CA ARG A 280 20.02 46.94 44.88
C ARG A 280 18.53 47.18 44.80
N SER A 281 17.96 47.21 43.60
CA SER A 281 16.52 47.39 43.37
C SER A 281 16.01 46.51 42.23
N SER A 282 14.69 46.45 42.07
CA SER A 282 14.08 45.74 40.94
C SER A 282 14.38 46.40 39.59
N GLU A 283 14.74 47.68 39.56
CA GLU A 283 15.14 48.39 38.34
C GLU A 283 16.42 47.80 37.74
N ASP A 284 17.32 47.26 38.57
CA ASP A 284 18.54 46.60 38.11
C ASP A 284 18.24 45.33 37.29
N LEU A 285 17.06 44.73 37.45
CA LEU A 285 16.62 43.60 36.61
C LEU A 285 16.39 44.03 35.16
N ALA A 286 16.04 45.29 34.92
CA ALA A 286 15.89 45.83 33.56
C ALA A 286 17.24 45.88 32.83
N ALA A 287 18.36 46.03 33.56
CA ALA A 287 19.70 45.99 32.98
C ALA A 287 20.17 44.56 32.63
N LEU A 288 19.55 43.53 33.21
CA LEU A 288 19.78 42.11 32.90
C LEU A 288 18.81 41.55 31.86
N LYS A 289 17.91 42.41 31.37
CA LYS A 289 16.85 42.04 30.46
C LYS A 289 17.40 41.53 29.14
N ARG A 290 17.02 40.32 28.78
CA ARG A 290 17.17 39.74 27.44
C ARG A 290 15.88 39.91 26.65
N THR A 291 16.00 39.96 25.33
CA THR A 291 14.84 39.99 24.42
C THR A 291 14.02 38.71 24.57
N ILE A 292 12.70 38.85 24.61
CA ILE A 292 11.74 37.75 24.59
C ILE A 292 11.02 37.74 23.24
N LEU A 293 10.77 36.54 22.69
CA LEU A 293 10.04 36.37 21.43
C LEU A 293 8.58 36.09 21.75
N PHE A 294 7.69 36.71 20.98
CA PHE A 294 6.25 36.47 21.04
C PHE A 294 5.83 35.65 19.83
N VAL A 295 5.06 34.59 20.07
CA VAL A 295 4.54 33.71 19.03
C VAL A 295 3.03 33.56 19.18
N PRO A 296 2.26 33.53 18.08
CA PRO A 296 0.84 33.23 18.14
C PRO A 296 0.58 31.81 18.66
N GLU A 297 -0.53 31.62 19.39
CA GLU A 297 -0.95 30.31 19.91
C GLU A 297 -1.17 29.26 18.81
N SER A 298 -1.60 29.71 17.62
CA SER A 298 -1.85 28.87 16.46
C SER A 298 -0.59 28.45 15.71
N ARG A 299 0.60 28.96 16.09
CA ARG A 299 1.83 28.66 15.38
C ARG A 299 2.20 27.17 15.55
N PRO A 300 2.43 26.44 14.46
CA PRO A 300 2.88 25.04 14.51
C PRO A 300 4.20 24.88 15.26
N LEU A 301 4.38 23.76 15.98
CA LEU A 301 5.56 23.54 16.81
C LEU A 301 6.86 23.39 15.99
N ASP A 302 6.79 22.83 14.79
CA ASP A 302 7.95 22.69 13.89
C ASP A 302 8.52 24.05 13.47
N ALA A 303 7.65 25.05 13.32
CA ALA A 303 7.99 26.43 13.03
C ALA A 303 8.51 27.23 14.24
N LEU A 304 8.57 26.63 15.43
CA LEU A 304 9.21 27.19 16.63
C LEU A 304 10.68 26.75 16.81
N GLN A 305 11.14 25.73 16.08
CA GLN A 305 12.53 25.24 16.18
C GLN A 305 13.53 26.05 15.33
N ARG A 306 13.06 26.99 14.52
CA ARG A 306 13.87 27.85 13.65
C ARG A 306 13.92 29.28 14.18
#